data_AF-A0A375FYZ8-F1
#
_entry.id   AF-A0A375FYZ8-F1
#
_cell.length_a   1.000
_cell.length_b   1.000
_cell.length_c   1.000
_cell.angle_alpha   90.00
_cell.angle_beta   90.00
_cell.angle_gamma   90.00
#
_symmetry.space_group_name_H-M   'P 1'
#
loop_
_entity.id
_entity.type
_entity.pdbx_description
1 polymer ?
#
loop_
_entity_poly.entity_id
_entity_poly.type
_entity_poly.pdbx_seq_one_letter_code
_entity_poly.pdbx_strand_id
1 'polypeptide(L)'
;MPLGIELVLETREIDDATFKANPSESNRIRIAGKPVEEWVNASVGSSLCCSVCGDSECRTVDVGGDTCEVVPEELLVKAGLIAAQTINATK
;
A
#
# COMPACT_ATOMS: atom_id res chain seq x y z
N MET A 1 -18.02 13.76 15.29
CA MET A 1 -17.69 14.85 14.35
C MET A 1 -16.85 14.27 13.22
N PRO A 2 -16.98 14.73 11.96
CA PRO A 2 -16.01 14.36 10.94
C PRO A 2 -14.60 14.71 11.42
N LEU A 3 -13.62 13.85 11.16
CA LEU A 3 -12.25 13.97 11.70
C LEU A 3 -11.48 15.22 11.18
N GLY A 4 -12.12 16.10 10.40
CA GLY A 4 -11.49 17.30 9.84
C GLY A 4 -10.35 16.98 8.87
N ILE A 5 -10.39 15.83 8.20
CA ILE A 5 -9.33 15.33 7.33
C ILE A 5 -9.53 15.87 5.92
N GLU A 6 -8.46 16.38 5.34
CA GLU A 6 -8.35 16.61 3.89
C GLU A 6 -7.60 15.43 3.26
N LEU A 7 -8.18 14.85 2.21
CA LEU A 7 -7.58 13.74 1.46
C LEU A 7 -6.95 14.26 0.18
N VAL A 8 -5.65 14.02 0.02
CA VAL A 8 -4.91 14.31 -1.21
C VAL A 8 -4.39 12.99 -1.77
N LEU A 9 -4.69 12.74 -3.04
CA LEU A 9 -4.18 11.59 -3.78
C LEU A 9 -3.08 12.04 -4.73
N GLU A 10 -1.90 11.43 -4.60
CA GLU A 10 -0.80 11.57 -5.55
C GLU A 10 -0.53 10.22 -6.21
N THR A 11 -0.31 10.23 -7.52
CA THR A 11 0.18 9.08 -8.28
C THR A 11 1.56 9.40 -8.83
N ARG A 12 2.45 8.41 -8.85
CA ARG A 12 3.81 8.56 -9.39
C ARG A 12 4.09 7.40 -10.33
N GLU A 13 4.53 7.75 -11.53
CA GLU A 13 5.00 6.77 -12.50
C GLU A 13 6.36 6.22 -12.06
N ILE A 14 6.57 4.93 -12.27
CA ILE A 14 7.86 4.26 -12.10
C ILE A 14 8.34 3.92 -13.50
N ASP A 15 9.54 4.40 -13.87
CA ASP A 15 10.10 4.09 -15.18
C ASP A 15 10.47 2.59 -15.28
N ASP A 16 10.55 2.12 -16.52
CA ASP A 16 10.80 0.73 -16.88
C ASP A 16 12.07 0.15 -16.23
N ALA A 17 13.15 0.93 -16.15
CA ALA A 17 14.41 0.46 -15.59
C ALA A 17 14.33 0.34 -14.08
N THR A 18 13.73 1.33 -13.40
CA THR A 18 13.47 1.28 -11.95
C THR A 18 12.52 0.13 -11.59
N PHE A 19 11.47 -0.07 -12.38
CA PHE A 19 10.52 -1.17 -12.17
C PHE A 19 11.19 -2.53 -12.33
N LYS A 20 11.99 -2.75 -13.38
CA LYS A 20 12.73 -4.01 -13.57
C LYS A 20 13.75 -4.28 -12.48
N ALA A 21 14.38 -3.23 -11.93
CA ALA A 21 15.32 -3.37 -10.82
C ALA A 21 14.62 -3.72 -9.49
N ASN A 22 13.39 -3.27 -9.29
CA ASN A 22 12.61 -3.56 -8.10
C ASN A 22 11.09 -3.57 -8.37
N PRO A 23 10.53 -4.69 -8.87
CA PRO A 23 9.10 -4.80 -9.16
C PRO A 23 8.22 -4.60 -7.92
N SER A 24 8.76 -4.81 -6.71
CA SER A 24 8.02 -4.64 -5.45
C SER A 24 7.67 -3.19 -5.11
N GLU A 25 8.22 -2.20 -5.82
CA GLU A 25 7.76 -0.81 -5.72
C GLU A 25 6.42 -0.61 -6.44
N SER A 26 6.13 -1.44 -7.45
CA SER A 26 4.82 -1.46 -8.09
C SER A 26 3.77 -1.86 -7.07
N ASN A 27 2.62 -1.18 -7.10
CA ASN A 27 1.52 -1.39 -6.16
C ASN A 27 1.83 -1.01 -4.69
N ARG A 28 2.89 -0.24 -4.41
CA ARG A 28 3.14 0.31 -3.08
C ARG A 28 2.30 1.55 -2.81
N ILE A 29 1.43 1.46 -1.81
CA ILE A 29 0.60 2.58 -1.36
C ILE A 29 1.15 3.12 -0.04
N ARG A 30 1.25 4.45 0.06
CA ARG A 30 1.68 5.16 1.26
C ARG A 30 0.56 6.08 1.75
N ILE A 31 0.30 6.05 3.05
CA ILE A 31 -0.65 6.94 3.74
C ILE A 31 0.15 7.74 4.78
N ALA A 32 0.06 9.07 4.69
CA ALA A 32 0.83 9.99 5.53
C ALA A 32 2.34 9.66 5.57
N GLY A 33 2.90 9.32 4.40
CA GLY A 33 4.32 9.00 4.23
C GLY A 33 4.74 7.58 4.62
N LYS A 34 3.86 6.79 5.25
CA LYS A 34 4.14 5.41 5.68
C LYS A 34 3.47 4.38 4.77
N PRO A 35 4.10 3.22 4.52
CA PRO A 35 3.47 2.13 3.76
C PRO A 35 2.18 1.67 4.45
N VAL A 36 1.17 1.28 3.66
CA VAL A 36 -0.16 0.93 4.18
C VAL A 36 -0.10 -0.19 5.23
N GLU A 37 0.84 -1.12 5.08
CA GLU A 37 1.00 -2.29 5.93
C GLU A 37 1.29 -1.94 7.40
N GLU A 38 2.03 -0.84 7.63
CA GLU A 38 2.32 -0.33 8.98
C GLU A 38 1.05 0.13 9.71
N TRP A 39 0.02 0.57 8.98
CA TRP A 39 -1.23 1.05 9.58
C TRP A 39 -2.20 -0.07 9.96
N VAL A 40 -2.12 -1.22 9.28
CA VAL A 40 -3.11 -2.31 9.42
C VAL A 40 -2.51 -3.61 9.96
N ASN A 41 -1.25 -3.57 10.41
CA ASN A 41 -0.51 -4.75 10.86
C ASN A 41 -0.50 -5.87 9.80
N ALA A 42 -0.23 -5.47 8.56
CA ALA A 42 0.02 -6.38 7.45
C ALA A 42 1.52 -6.53 7.21
N SER A 43 1.92 -7.49 6.39
CA SER A 43 3.29 -7.64 5.90
C SER A 43 3.35 -7.58 4.38
N VAL A 44 4.53 -7.25 3.86
CA VAL A 44 4.81 -7.32 2.43
C VAL A 44 5.30 -8.73 2.12
N GLY A 45 4.67 -9.36 1.14
CA GLY A 45 5.11 -10.61 0.55
C GLY A 45 5.51 -10.43 -0.90
N SER A 46 5.80 -11.56 -1.55
CA SER A 46 6.02 -11.62 -2.99
C SER A 46 5.41 -12.89 -3.60
N SER A 47 4.82 -12.78 -4.79
CA SER A 47 4.31 -13.91 -5.59
C SER A 47 4.69 -13.74 -7.06
N LEU A 48 4.80 -14.86 -7.80
CA LEU A 48 4.99 -14.82 -9.26
C LEU A 48 3.83 -14.07 -9.92
N CYS A 49 4.16 -13.04 -10.72
CA CYS A 49 3.13 -12.21 -11.32
C CYS A 49 2.59 -12.80 -12.63
N CYS A 50 1.29 -13.00 -12.72
CA CYS A 50 0.66 -13.48 -13.96
C CYS A 50 0.44 -12.35 -15.00
N SER A 51 0.96 -11.14 -14.77
CA SER A 51 0.64 -9.95 -15.56
C SER A 51 1.88 -9.16 -16.00
N VAL A 52 1.96 -7.86 -15.69
CA VAL A 52 2.98 -6.93 -16.22
C VAL A 52 4.40 -7.23 -15.75
N CYS A 53 4.57 -7.98 -14.66
CA CYS A 53 5.90 -8.32 -14.15
C CYS A 53 6.51 -9.59 -14.78
N GLY A 54 5.74 -10.32 -15.61
CA GLY A 54 6.18 -11.57 -16.22
C GLY A 54 6.68 -12.59 -15.19
N ASP A 55 7.84 -13.20 -15.43
CA ASP A 55 8.44 -14.19 -14.53
C ASP A 55 9.01 -13.59 -13.22
N SER A 56 8.91 -12.27 -13.02
CA SER A 56 9.38 -11.62 -11.79
C SER A 56 8.34 -11.76 -10.68
N GLU A 57 8.82 -11.95 -9.45
CA GLU A 57 7.96 -11.86 -8.28
C GLU A 57 7.49 -10.40 -8.09
N CYS A 58 6.18 -10.23 -7.92
CA CYS A 58 5.53 -8.95 -7.64
C CYS A 58 5.14 -8.84 -6.17
N ARG A 59 4.95 -7.61 -5.71
CA ARG A 59 4.52 -7.28 -4.36
C ARG A 59 3.15 -7.89 -4.04
N THR A 60 3.04 -8.54 -2.88
CA THR A 60 1.76 -8.86 -2.26
C THR A 60 1.62 -8.19 -0.90
N VAL A 61 0.38 -8.08 -0.44
CA VAL A 61 0.05 -7.67 0.92
C VAL A 61 -0.54 -8.86 1.66
N ASP A 62 0.10 -9.25 2.75
CA ASP A 62 -0.39 -10.32 3.63
C ASP A 62 -1.09 -9.69 4.84
N VAL A 63 -2.39 -9.94 4.98
CA VAL A 63 -3.20 -9.39 6.05
C VAL A 63 -4.12 -10.47 6.61
N GLY A 64 -4.08 -10.68 7.93
CA GLY A 64 -4.98 -11.65 8.58
C GLY A 64 -4.79 -13.11 8.13
N GLY A 65 -3.65 -13.44 7.49
CA GLY A 65 -3.39 -14.77 6.93
C GLY A 65 -3.74 -14.91 5.45
N ASP A 66 -4.33 -13.88 4.82
CA ASP A 66 -4.65 -13.85 3.39
C ASP A 66 -3.57 -13.08 2.62
N THR A 67 -3.12 -13.65 1.50
CA THR A 67 -2.20 -12.99 0.56
C THR A 67 -2.97 -12.33 -0.57
N CYS A 68 -2.78 -11.03 -0.74
CA CYS A 68 -3.46 -10.20 -1.72
C CYS A 68 -2.47 -9.63 -2.75
N GLU A 69 -2.66 -9.93 -4.03
CA GLU A 69 -1.88 -9.30 -5.12
C GLU A 69 -2.38 -7.88 -5.44
N VAL A 70 -3.67 -7.64 -5.24
CA VAL A 70 -4.31 -6.32 -5.35
C VAL A 70 -4.67 -5.85 -3.96
N VAL A 71 -4.26 -4.62 -3.60
CA VAL A 71 -4.58 -4.06 -2.29
C VAL A 71 -6.09 -3.85 -2.17
N PRO A 72 -6.79 -4.47 -1.21
CA PRO A 72 -8.23 -4.32 -1.06
C PRO A 72 -8.61 -2.87 -0.71
N GLU A 73 -9.69 -2.34 -1.31
CA GLU A 73 -10.15 -0.97 -1.04
C GLU A 73 -10.48 -0.73 0.44
N GLU A 74 -11.08 -1.73 1.09
CA GLU A 74 -11.41 -1.68 2.53
C GLU A 74 -10.16 -1.54 3.40
N LEU A 75 -9.03 -2.12 2.97
CA LEU A 75 -7.75 -1.99 3.65
C LEU A 75 -7.25 -0.54 3.59
N LEU A 76 -7.41 0.13 2.45
CA LEU A 76 -7.03 1.54 2.26
C LEU A 76 -7.87 2.46 3.13
N VAL A 77 -9.19 2.26 3.16
CA VAL A 77 -10.10 3.04 4.01
C VAL A 77 -9.75 2.85 5.48
N LYS A 78 -9.55 1.60 5.92
CA LYS A 78 -9.17 1.28 7.31
C LYS A 78 -7.85 1.94 7.69
N ALA A 79 -6.83 1.79 6.85
CA ALA A 79 -5.51 2.38 7.07
C ALA A 79 -5.57 3.91 7.15
N GLY A 80 -6.35 4.55 6.27
CA GLY A 80 -6.57 6.00 6.28
C GLY A 80 -7.23 6.49 7.56
N LEU A 81 -8.24 5.78 8.05
CA LEU A 81 -8.93 6.12 9.30
C LEU A 81 -8.02 5.95 10.53
N ILE A 82 -7.19 4.90 10.56
CA ILE A 82 -6.21 4.70 11.63
C ILE A 82 -5.18 5.84 11.59
N ALA A 83 -4.59 6.12 10.41
CA ALA A 83 -3.61 7.17 10.24
C ALA A 83 -4.12 8.53 10.71
N ALA A 84 -5.33 8.92 10.29
CA ALA A 84 -5.92 10.19 10.67
C ALA A 84 -6.19 10.30 12.18
N GLN A 85 -6.68 9.22 12.81
CA GLN A 85 -6.90 9.20 14.26
C GLN A 85 -5.57 9.31 15.02
N THR A 86 -4.55 8.56 14.60
CA THR A 86 -3.23 8.58 15.23
C THR A 86 -2.59 9.97 15.13
N ILE A 87 -2.57 10.56 13.94
CA ILE A 87 -1.95 11.86 13.68
C ILE A 87 -2.69 12.98 14.41
N ASN A 88 -4.03 12.99 14.38
CA ASN A 88 -4.81 14.01 15.08
C ASN A 88 -4.71 13.88 16.61
N ALA A 89 -4.51 12.68 17.15
CA ALA A 89 -4.27 12.49 18.58
C ALA A 89 -2.87 12.95 19.03
N THR A 90 -1.94 13.16 18.09
CA THR A 90 -0.59 13.67 18.38
C THR A 90 -0.45 15.19 18.17
N LYS A 91 -1.54 15.88 17.81
CA LYS A 91 -1.60 17.31 17.53
C LYS A 91 -2.17 18.08 18.72
#